data_AF-A0A9N8EJD2-F1
#
_entry.id   AF-A0A9N8EJD2-F1
#
_cell.length_a   1.000
_cell.length_b   1.000
_cell.length_c   1.000
_cell.angle_alpha   90.00
_cell.angle_beta   90.00
_cell.angle_gamma   90.00
#
_symmetry.space_group_name_H-M   'P 1'
#
loop_
_entity.id
_entity.type
_entity.pdbx_description
1 polymer ?
#
loop_
_entity_poly.entity_id
_entity_poly.type
_entity_poly.pdbx_seq_one_letter_code
_entity_poly.pdbx_strand_id
1 'polypeptide(L)'
;MVSSSTPPSRAKRRSSSHVNHRTACTRPDRRLDLRAARLELGDLIDWKSPDQSSADAELYSISTEQEQRVLELLRTHNTLASESFSDCRPLKNKYPPLAFLVEKNASLPCIREVFAMFPGAIHYKDRWGNTPLHFACMARASAAAMEFLVERDPDAKALPNRVGYCPLHFILSGRSGRELTRQHIDVLLPRAQQSLLMTNDLGLTPLDLSLKSNLSATALEYLFQVASDSRTISSFSVPARTDDGRFGLKHARALANLLPTLTTFTYTQCHGKMWTNKAFCHLVKAMGCSTQLEKVVMDVPRRILITDPDAQQALQEMMANAPNLRELTLRNEERSGILHHVEDEYGDDGWIAALVRGFEINQTLEQLVLYGVCLQNATPLMNLLSGPHQPQTLHLLGLTVLSDLDNIQQYQDLSKCRCETILLEGPNWDHQLLPQLGQMPRLARLRIAYTGPSDLSVPLALLIQQSPSLRHLEVSAGCCVKNQDRLVDALQTSVTLEKYTYANGMNRESKARIAYYTNLNKYGRKQASASNFSKLDFVNMLGAAAEDEDLKPFWRQIDLFNIHFGLLSLNPSLWIGGQRGCERHEHEQELMILC
;
A
#
# COMPACT_ATOMS: atom_id res chain seq x y z
N MET A 1 73.19 14.54 21.80
CA MET A 1 73.80 14.31 23.12
C MET A 1 74.14 15.68 23.69
N VAL A 2 73.52 16.01 24.84
CA VAL A 2 74.03 16.87 25.94
C VAL A 2 74.41 18.32 25.54
N SER A 3 73.89 19.42 26.08
CA SER A 3 73.02 19.71 27.22
C SER A 3 72.67 21.21 27.23
N SER A 4 71.42 21.50 27.66
CA SER A 4 70.97 22.57 28.57
C SER A 4 72.07 23.37 29.32
N SER A 5 71.98 24.67 29.65
CA SER A 5 70.91 25.29 30.45
C SER A 5 71.14 26.81 30.76
N THR A 6 70.13 27.64 30.43
CA THR A 6 69.47 28.68 31.29
C THR A 6 70.16 30.01 31.75
N PRO A 7 69.36 31.05 32.12
CA PRO A 7 69.59 32.49 31.87
C PRO A 7 70.02 33.32 33.11
N PRO A 8 69.94 34.68 33.10
CA PRO A 8 68.74 35.29 33.69
C PRO A 8 68.21 36.57 32.99
N SER A 9 66.97 36.86 33.34
CA SER A 9 66.15 37.99 32.94
C SER A 9 66.20 39.14 33.95
N ARG A 10 65.62 40.28 33.53
CA ARG A 10 65.17 41.48 34.26
C ARG A 10 66.18 42.62 34.48
N ALA A 11 65.92 43.71 33.74
CA ALA A 11 65.47 44.95 34.39
C ALA A 11 64.67 45.81 33.39
N LYS A 12 63.38 45.99 33.70
CA LYS A 12 62.54 47.06 33.12
C LYS A 12 63.06 48.41 33.64
N ARG A 13 63.36 49.34 32.75
CA ARG A 13 63.22 50.79 33.02
C ARG A 13 62.42 51.44 31.89
N ARG A 14 61.17 51.77 32.20
CA ARG A 14 60.45 52.96 31.70
C ARG A 14 61.35 54.18 32.05
N SER A 15 61.43 55.31 31.34
CA SER A 15 60.60 55.99 30.35
C SER A 15 61.35 57.28 29.96
N SER A 16 61.25 57.72 28.70
CA SER A 16 61.22 59.13 28.27
C SER A 16 61.05 59.13 26.74
N SER A 17 59.84 59.36 26.23
CA SER A 17 59.27 60.67 25.91
C SER A 17 60.07 61.44 24.86
N HIS A 18 59.95 61.06 23.58
CA HIS A 18 60.00 62.06 22.51
C HIS A 18 58.83 61.87 21.54
N VAL A 19 58.00 62.90 21.57
CA VAL A 19 56.85 63.17 20.72
C VAL A 19 57.36 63.41 19.30
N ASN A 20 56.87 62.64 18.34
CA ASN A 20 56.90 63.03 16.94
C ASN A 20 55.46 62.99 16.41
N HIS A 21 54.86 64.18 16.35
CA HIS A 21 53.63 64.42 15.61
C HIS A 21 53.93 64.26 14.11
N ARG A 22 53.50 63.14 13.54
CA ARG A 22 53.14 63.08 12.12
C ARG A 22 51.72 62.55 12.01
N THR A 23 50.83 63.43 11.61
CA THR A 23 49.46 63.18 11.17
C THR A 23 49.46 62.19 10.01
N ALA A 24 49.35 60.89 10.33
CA ALA A 24 48.97 59.88 9.35
C ALA A 24 47.44 59.87 9.28
N CYS A 25 46.88 60.61 8.32
CA CYS A 25 45.54 60.30 7.80
C CYS A 25 45.61 58.91 7.16
N THR A 26 45.39 57.87 7.96
CA THR A 26 45.19 56.51 7.46
C THR A 26 43.86 56.49 6.72
N ARG A 27 43.91 56.40 5.39
CA ARG A 27 42.76 55.85 4.64
C ARG A 27 42.42 54.52 5.29
N PRO A 28 41.17 54.26 5.71
CA PRO A 28 40.81 52.97 6.28
C PRO A 28 41.16 51.90 5.25
N ASP A 29 41.95 50.91 5.70
CA ASP A 29 42.40 49.81 4.86
C ASP A 29 41.18 48.96 4.49
N ARG A 30 40.61 49.20 3.31
CA ARG A 30 39.36 48.56 2.83
C ARG A 30 39.39 47.03 2.94
N ARG A 31 40.58 46.41 3.00
CA ARG A 31 40.75 44.96 3.17
C ARG A 31 40.54 44.49 4.62
N LEU A 32 40.94 45.29 5.61
CA LEU A 32 40.67 45.03 7.03
C LEU A 32 39.18 45.21 7.35
N ASP A 33 38.55 46.19 6.72
CA ASP A 33 37.11 46.47 6.82
C ASP A 33 36.25 45.32 6.28
N LEU A 34 36.56 44.84 5.06
CA LEU A 34 35.85 43.70 4.46
C LEU A 34 36.00 42.41 5.27
N ARG A 35 37.17 42.15 5.85
CA ARG A 35 37.40 40.96 6.69
C ARG A 35 36.62 41.04 8.01
N ALA A 36 36.55 42.22 8.61
CA ALA A 36 35.76 42.47 9.82
C ALA A 36 34.26 42.33 9.52
N ALA A 37 33.77 42.95 8.45
CA ALA A 37 32.38 42.83 8.01
C ALA A 37 31.98 41.39 7.66
N ARG A 38 32.90 40.61 7.07
CA ARG A 38 32.68 39.19 6.78
C ARG A 38 32.57 38.35 8.05
N LEU A 39 33.38 38.63 9.07
CA LEU A 39 33.30 37.95 10.37
C LEU A 39 32.00 38.33 11.10
N GLU A 40 31.65 39.62 11.10
CA GLU A 40 30.42 40.11 11.73
C GLU A 40 29.17 39.55 11.05
N LEU A 41 29.11 39.56 9.72
CA LEU A 41 28.02 38.93 8.98
C LEU A 41 27.99 37.42 9.22
N GLY A 42 29.16 36.79 9.34
CA GLY A 42 29.31 35.40 9.76
C GLY A 42 28.68 35.15 11.13
N ASP A 43 29.01 35.94 12.14
CA ASP A 43 28.48 35.81 13.51
C ASP A 43 26.98 36.11 13.61
N LEU A 44 26.46 37.03 12.79
CA LEU A 44 25.02 37.30 12.67
C LEU A 44 24.26 36.12 12.05
N ILE A 45 24.92 35.36 11.19
CA ILE A 45 24.38 34.13 10.57
C ILE A 45 24.58 32.91 11.49
N ASP A 46 25.73 32.81 12.16
CA ASP A 46 26.17 31.75 13.09
C ASP A 46 25.65 31.99 14.52
N TRP A 47 24.32 31.97 14.70
CA TRP A 47 23.73 32.02 16.04
C TRP A 47 23.83 30.67 16.76
N LYS A 48 24.43 30.63 17.95
CA LYS A 48 24.38 29.48 18.87
C LYS A 48 22.96 29.29 19.41
N SER A 49 22.28 28.22 19.02
CA SER A 49 21.05 27.80 19.73
C SER A 49 21.39 27.53 21.21
N PRO A 50 20.62 28.06 22.18
CA PRO A 50 20.58 27.44 23.50
C PRO A 50 20.01 26.02 23.37
N ASP A 51 20.36 25.17 24.33
CA ASP A 51 20.17 23.72 24.32
C ASP A 51 18.80 23.22 23.81
N GLN A 52 18.81 22.04 23.18
CA GLN A 52 17.74 21.39 22.42
C GLN A 52 16.49 20.97 23.24
N SER A 53 15.99 21.79 24.16
CA SER A 53 14.86 21.41 25.02
C SER A 53 13.70 22.41 25.12
N SER A 54 13.68 23.53 24.39
CA SER A 54 12.51 24.43 24.40
C SER A 54 11.73 24.41 23.09
N ALA A 55 10.43 24.16 23.21
CA ALA A 55 9.44 24.08 22.13
C ALA A 55 8.87 25.47 21.74
N ASP A 56 9.69 26.52 21.84
CA ASP A 56 9.22 27.89 21.67
C ASP A 56 9.56 28.42 20.26
N ALA A 57 8.55 28.40 19.39
CA ALA A 57 8.63 28.84 17.99
C ALA A 57 8.91 30.34 17.81
N GLU A 58 8.80 31.15 18.87
CA GLU A 58 9.04 32.60 18.85
C GLU A 58 10.52 32.97 18.73
N LEU A 59 11.47 32.06 19.00
CA LEU A 59 12.90 32.38 19.01
C LEU A 59 13.62 32.33 17.65
N TYR A 60 12.95 32.02 16.55
CA TYR A 60 13.60 31.72 15.26
C TYR A 60 13.52 32.81 14.18
N SER A 61 12.79 33.91 14.40
CA SER A 61 12.76 35.05 13.47
C SER A 61 13.91 36.02 13.70
N ILE A 62 14.50 36.53 12.62
CA ILE A 62 15.47 37.62 12.70
C ILE A 62 14.80 38.90 13.24
N SER A 63 15.46 39.62 14.16
CA SER A 63 14.93 40.90 14.67
C SER A 63 15.09 42.02 13.63
N THR A 64 14.25 43.05 13.71
CA THR A 64 14.34 44.22 12.81
C THR A 64 15.71 44.88 12.87
N GLU A 65 16.34 44.94 14.05
CA GLU A 65 17.68 45.49 14.23
C GLU A 65 18.76 44.63 13.53
N GLN A 66 18.63 43.30 13.63
CA GLN A 66 19.53 42.37 12.93
C GLN A 66 19.35 42.45 11.41
N GLU A 67 18.12 42.55 10.90
CA GLU A 67 17.85 42.77 9.48
C GLU A 67 18.52 44.05 8.98
N GLN A 68 18.35 45.15 9.72
CA GLN A 68 18.95 46.44 9.36
C GLN A 68 20.48 46.38 9.37
N ARG A 69 21.07 45.70 10.35
CA ARG A 69 22.51 45.54 10.44
C ARG A 69 23.08 44.70 9.31
N VAL A 70 22.41 43.60 8.95
CA VAL A 70 22.77 42.78 7.77
C VAL A 70 22.70 43.61 6.50
N LEU A 71 21.63 44.39 6.31
CA LEU A 71 21.49 45.27 5.14
C LEU A 71 22.57 46.36 5.09
N GLU A 72 22.94 46.95 6.21
CA GLU A 72 24.02 47.93 6.29
C GLU A 72 25.37 47.34 5.85
N LEU A 73 25.70 46.14 6.34
CA LEU A 73 26.92 45.42 5.96
C LEU A 73 26.92 45.04 4.47
N LEU A 74 25.78 44.63 3.92
CA LEU A 74 25.67 44.27 2.50
C LEU A 74 25.69 45.51 1.59
N ARG A 75 25.11 46.64 2.01
CA ARG A 75 25.18 47.93 1.28
C ARG A 75 26.61 48.46 1.21
N THR A 76 27.36 48.34 2.30
CA THR A 76 28.77 48.78 2.37
C THR A 76 29.70 47.83 1.60
N HIS A 77 29.40 46.52 1.61
CA HIS A 77 30.21 45.49 0.97
C HIS A 77 29.35 44.50 0.15
N ASN A 78 28.86 44.95 -1.01
CA ASN A 78 27.98 44.18 -1.88
C ASN A 78 28.53 42.80 -2.31
N THR A 79 29.86 42.63 -2.38
CA THR A 79 30.48 41.33 -2.72
C THR A 79 30.11 40.22 -1.74
N LEU A 80 29.83 40.57 -0.48
CA LEU A 80 29.42 39.62 0.56
C LEU A 80 28.08 38.94 0.26
N ALA A 81 27.20 39.57 -0.55
CA ALA A 81 25.92 38.97 -0.95
C ALA A 81 26.10 37.67 -1.77
N SER A 82 27.24 37.52 -2.44
CA SER A 82 27.59 36.32 -3.22
C SER A 82 28.38 35.27 -2.44
N GLU A 83 28.92 35.64 -1.27
CA GLU A 83 29.71 34.72 -0.44
C GLU A 83 28.81 33.74 0.31
N SER A 84 29.32 32.53 0.55
CA SER A 84 28.60 31.51 1.32
C SER A 84 29.15 31.43 2.74
N PHE A 85 28.28 31.61 3.73
CA PHE A 85 28.59 31.62 5.15
C PHE A 85 28.23 30.27 5.77
N SER A 86 28.98 29.85 6.79
CA SER A 86 28.73 28.56 7.46
C SER A 86 27.64 28.72 8.52
N ASP A 87 26.90 27.64 8.81
CA ASP A 87 25.96 27.54 9.93
C ASP A 87 26.51 26.56 10.99
N CYS A 88 26.32 26.87 12.27
CA CYS A 88 26.66 26.08 13.46
C CYS A 88 25.96 24.71 13.60
N ARG A 89 25.00 24.35 12.72
CA ARG A 89 24.44 22.99 12.67
C ARG A 89 25.54 21.91 12.54
N PRO A 90 25.33 20.66 13.03
CA PRO A 90 26.36 19.60 13.15
C PRO A 90 27.01 19.19 11.82
N LEU A 91 26.53 19.77 10.73
CA LEU A 91 26.88 19.44 9.38
C LEU A 91 27.62 20.62 8.68
N LYS A 92 27.70 21.87 9.18
CA LYS A 92 28.37 23.02 8.49
C LYS A 92 27.89 23.25 7.06
N ASN A 93 26.63 23.65 6.89
CA ASN A 93 26.14 24.09 5.58
C ASN A 93 26.73 25.44 5.23
N LYS A 94 27.14 25.66 3.97
CA LYS A 94 27.47 26.99 3.45
C LYS A 94 26.31 27.50 2.59
N TYR A 95 25.84 28.73 2.79
CA TYR A 95 24.81 29.34 1.94
C TYR A 95 24.91 30.87 1.88
N PRO A 96 24.40 31.51 0.81
CA PRO A 96 24.44 32.95 0.66
C PRO A 96 23.46 33.64 1.61
N PRO A 97 23.65 34.95 1.92
CA PRO A 97 22.78 35.71 2.82
C PRO A 97 21.29 35.64 2.46
N LEU A 98 20.93 35.53 1.18
CA LEU A 98 19.53 35.40 0.76
C LEU A 98 18.85 34.15 1.37
N ALA A 99 19.51 32.99 1.35
CA ALA A 99 18.95 31.75 1.88
C ALA A 99 18.80 31.81 3.41
N PHE A 100 19.75 32.46 4.10
CA PHE A 100 19.69 32.74 5.54
C PHE A 100 18.49 33.60 5.90
N LEU A 101 18.34 34.74 5.22
CA LEU A 101 17.27 35.70 5.49
C LEU A 101 15.90 35.06 5.26
N VAL A 102 15.77 34.24 4.22
CA VAL A 102 14.54 33.48 3.96
C VAL A 102 14.26 32.45 5.06
N GLU A 103 15.26 31.68 5.49
CA GLU A 103 15.12 30.70 6.58
C GLU A 103 14.71 31.35 7.91
N LYS A 104 15.24 32.55 8.20
CA LYS A 104 14.91 33.33 9.41
C LYS A 104 13.67 34.19 9.23
N ASN A 105 12.93 34.04 8.13
CA ASN A 105 11.73 34.80 7.80
C ASN A 105 11.94 36.32 7.89
N ALA A 106 12.96 36.81 7.19
CA ALA A 106 13.18 38.24 7.04
C ALA A 106 12.03 38.92 6.28
N SER A 107 11.90 40.23 6.47
CA SER A 107 10.94 41.05 5.75
C SER A 107 11.12 40.99 4.22
N LEU A 108 10.01 40.99 3.46
CA LEU A 108 10.06 41.00 1.99
C LEU A 108 10.92 42.14 1.41
N PRO A 109 10.89 43.38 1.93
CA PRO A 109 11.80 44.44 1.47
C PRO A 109 13.27 44.06 1.59
N CYS A 110 13.67 43.47 2.72
CA CYS A 110 15.03 42.98 2.95
C CYS A 110 15.42 41.90 1.92
N ILE A 111 14.54 40.91 1.70
CA ILE A 111 14.75 39.83 0.72
C ILE A 111 14.91 40.40 -0.70
N ARG A 112 14.06 41.35 -1.11
CA ARG A 112 14.12 41.98 -2.44
C ARG A 112 15.41 42.77 -2.63
N GLU A 113 15.88 43.45 -1.60
CA GLU A 113 17.09 44.25 -1.66
C GLU A 113 18.35 43.37 -1.79
N VAL A 114 18.46 42.31 -0.98
CA VAL A 114 19.58 41.35 -1.07
C VAL A 114 19.53 40.56 -2.38
N PHE A 115 18.35 40.24 -2.90
CA PHE A 115 18.22 39.66 -4.24
C PHE A 115 18.72 40.63 -5.33
N ALA A 116 18.42 41.94 -5.23
CA ALA A 116 18.89 42.92 -6.21
C ALA A 116 20.42 43.06 -6.21
N MET A 117 21.06 42.87 -5.05
CA MET A 117 22.50 42.83 -4.88
C MET A 117 23.15 41.61 -5.56
N PHE A 118 22.55 40.42 -5.43
CA PHE A 118 23.03 39.19 -6.07
C PHE A 118 21.87 38.28 -6.54
N PRO A 119 21.35 38.49 -7.77
CA PRO A 119 20.20 37.73 -8.29
C PRO A 119 20.47 36.22 -8.40
N GLY A 120 21.71 35.83 -8.68
CA GLY A 120 22.12 34.42 -8.80
C GLY A 120 21.95 33.60 -7.52
N ALA A 121 21.79 34.26 -6.36
CA ALA A 121 21.52 33.59 -5.09
C ALA A 121 20.25 32.74 -5.11
N ILE A 122 19.27 33.07 -5.95
CA ILE A 122 18.00 32.33 -6.01
C ILE A 122 18.15 30.89 -6.48
N HIS A 123 19.17 30.61 -7.31
CA HIS A 123 19.48 29.27 -7.81
C HIS A 123 20.52 28.54 -6.97
N TYR A 124 20.97 29.14 -5.85
CA TYR A 124 21.95 28.52 -4.99
C TYR A 124 21.41 27.21 -4.42
N LYS A 125 22.25 26.19 -4.36
CA LYS A 125 21.94 24.91 -3.73
C LYS A 125 22.94 24.64 -2.63
N ASP A 126 22.45 24.30 -1.44
CA ASP A 126 23.32 23.80 -0.38
C ASP A 126 23.87 22.40 -0.72
N ARG A 127 24.66 21.82 0.17
CA ARG A 127 25.24 20.47 -0.04
C ARG A 127 24.22 19.33 -0.07
N TRP A 128 22.98 19.57 0.35
CA TRP A 128 21.86 18.64 0.20
C TRP A 128 21.01 18.96 -1.03
N GLY A 129 21.35 19.99 -1.81
CA GLY A 129 20.57 20.39 -2.97
C GLY A 129 19.39 21.31 -2.65
N ASN A 130 19.25 21.80 -1.42
CA ASN A 130 18.17 22.70 -1.03
C ASN A 130 18.37 24.09 -1.63
N THR A 131 17.34 24.60 -2.29
CA THR A 131 17.26 25.97 -2.83
C THR A 131 16.68 26.94 -1.80
N PRO A 132 16.78 28.28 -1.99
CA PRO A 132 16.09 29.26 -1.16
C PRO A 132 14.59 28.96 -0.95
N LEU A 133 13.90 28.42 -1.97
CA LEU A 133 12.50 28.02 -1.82
C LEU A 133 12.30 26.83 -0.86
N HIS A 134 13.24 25.89 -0.79
CA HIS A 134 13.20 24.81 0.20
C HIS A 134 13.31 25.38 1.62
N PHE A 135 14.23 26.32 1.84
CA PHE A 135 14.38 26.99 3.13
C PHE A 135 13.14 27.81 3.49
N ALA A 136 12.55 28.52 2.52
CA ALA A 136 11.29 29.26 2.71
C ALA A 136 10.15 28.34 3.18
N CYS A 137 10.01 27.19 2.51
CA CYS A 137 9.00 26.18 2.83
C CYS A 137 9.25 25.53 4.19
N MET A 138 10.50 25.20 4.50
CA MET A 138 10.91 24.62 5.78
C MET A 138 10.61 25.57 6.95
N ALA A 139 10.88 26.86 6.77
CA ALA A 139 10.62 27.88 7.78
C ALA A 139 9.14 28.30 7.85
N ARG A 140 8.33 28.01 6.81
CA ARG A 140 7.03 28.68 6.57
C ARG A 140 7.21 30.19 6.60
N ALA A 141 8.11 30.66 5.74
CA ALA A 141 8.32 32.08 5.49
C ALA A 141 7.03 32.72 4.96
N SER A 142 6.90 34.04 5.11
CA SER A 142 5.69 34.76 4.67
C SER A 142 5.29 34.42 3.22
N ALA A 143 3.99 34.28 2.98
CA ALA A 143 3.47 33.96 1.65
C ALA A 143 4.01 34.92 0.56
N ALA A 144 4.16 36.21 0.88
CA ALA A 144 4.72 37.21 -0.03
C ALA A 144 6.22 36.97 -0.36
N ALA A 145 7.02 36.51 0.61
CA ALA A 145 8.40 36.10 0.35
C ALA A 145 8.48 34.85 -0.51
N MET A 146 7.61 33.87 -0.26
CA MET A 146 7.52 32.67 -1.10
C MET A 146 7.05 32.98 -2.52
N GLU A 147 6.05 33.85 -2.66
CA GLU A 147 5.54 34.32 -3.96
C GLU A 147 6.64 34.99 -4.76
N PHE A 148 7.39 35.90 -4.12
CA PHE A 148 8.56 36.53 -4.76
C PHE A 148 9.59 35.49 -5.25
N LEU A 149 9.90 34.46 -4.45
CA LEU A 149 10.85 33.41 -4.87
C LEU A 149 10.29 32.57 -6.03
N VAL A 150 9.01 32.21 -5.99
CA VAL A 150 8.33 31.43 -7.04
C VAL A 150 8.21 32.21 -8.34
N GLU A 151 7.96 33.52 -8.30
CA GLU A 151 7.92 34.36 -9.49
C GLU A 151 9.27 34.46 -10.20
N ARG A 152 10.37 34.45 -9.43
CA ARG A 152 11.73 34.60 -9.95
C ARG A 152 12.37 33.27 -10.34
N ASP A 153 11.95 32.16 -9.73
CA ASP A 153 12.34 30.80 -10.11
C ASP A 153 11.13 29.86 -10.03
N PRO A 154 10.26 29.82 -11.07
CA PRO A 154 9.05 29.00 -11.06
C PRO A 154 9.34 27.49 -11.00
N ASP A 155 10.46 27.06 -11.59
CA ASP A 155 10.87 25.66 -11.67
C ASP A 155 11.25 25.11 -10.30
N ALA A 156 11.70 25.97 -9.38
CA ALA A 156 12.08 25.60 -8.03
C ALA A 156 10.98 24.84 -7.27
N LYS A 157 9.69 25.04 -7.60
CA LYS A 157 8.55 24.33 -6.99
C LYS A 157 8.56 22.82 -7.21
N ALA A 158 9.20 22.38 -8.28
CA ALA A 158 9.27 20.97 -8.69
C ALA A 158 10.70 20.41 -8.59
N LEU A 159 11.67 21.18 -8.09
CA LEU A 159 13.05 20.71 -7.94
C LEU A 159 13.20 19.89 -6.65
N PRO A 160 13.46 18.58 -6.72
CA PRO A 160 13.83 17.80 -5.54
C PRO A 160 15.27 18.11 -5.12
N ASN A 161 15.52 18.03 -3.82
CA ASN A 161 16.86 18.00 -3.26
C ASN A 161 17.51 16.60 -3.44
N ARG A 162 18.71 16.39 -2.90
CA ARG A 162 19.48 15.13 -3.03
C ARG A 162 18.84 13.92 -2.34
N VAL A 163 17.83 14.11 -1.49
CA VAL A 163 17.08 13.06 -0.77
C VAL A 163 15.65 12.94 -1.32
N GLY A 164 15.39 13.54 -2.49
CA GLY A 164 14.08 13.53 -3.15
C GLY A 164 13.03 14.47 -2.54
N TYR A 165 13.37 15.30 -1.54
CA TYR A 165 12.43 16.27 -0.99
C TYR A 165 12.32 17.50 -1.89
N CYS A 166 11.14 17.73 -2.47
CA CYS A 166 10.78 19.01 -3.10
C CYS A 166 10.24 20.02 -2.05
N PRO A 167 10.05 21.31 -2.41
CA PRO A 167 9.57 22.32 -1.46
C PRO A 167 8.23 21.98 -0.78
N LEU A 168 7.29 21.34 -1.50
CA LEU A 168 6.01 20.89 -0.92
C LEU A 168 6.21 19.87 0.21
N HIS A 169 7.21 19.00 0.13
CA HIS A 169 7.51 18.07 1.23
C HIS A 169 7.89 18.83 2.50
N PHE A 170 8.72 19.87 2.38
CA PHE A 170 9.18 20.67 3.52
C PHE A 170 8.02 21.40 4.18
N ILE A 171 7.20 22.10 3.40
CA ILE A 171 6.12 22.91 3.97
C ILE A 171 5.04 22.07 4.67
N LEU A 172 4.79 20.86 4.16
CA LEU A 172 3.80 19.92 4.69
C LEU A 172 4.33 19.03 5.81
N SER A 173 5.66 18.94 6.01
CA SER A 173 6.29 18.12 7.06
C SER A 173 6.06 18.60 8.50
N GLY A 174 5.42 19.75 8.71
CA GLY A 174 5.11 20.27 10.05
C GLY A 174 6.32 20.60 10.92
N ARG A 175 7.53 20.62 10.35
CA ARG A 175 8.78 20.90 11.07
C ARG A 175 8.96 22.37 11.47
N SER A 176 8.13 23.26 10.92
CA SER A 176 8.07 24.65 11.34
C SER A 176 7.18 24.79 12.57
N GLY A 177 7.62 25.59 13.54
CA GLY A 177 6.78 26.00 14.68
C GLY A 177 5.65 26.97 14.30
N ARG A 178 5.51 27.35 13.02
CA ARG A 178 4.49 28.27 12.51
C ARG A 178 3.34 27.53 11.86
N GLU A 179 2.14 28.11 11.86
CA GLU A 179 0.96 27.49 11.23
C GLU A 179 1.03 27.53 9.68
N LEU A 180 0.55 26.46 9.04
CA LEU A 180 0.33 26.42 7.60
C LEU A 180 -0.96 27.16 7.24
N THR A 181 -0.85 28.30 6.55
CA THR A 181 -2.02 29.06 6.08
C THR A 181 -2.41 28.72 4.63
N ARG A 182 -3.65 29.05 4.24
CA ARG A 182 -4.14 28.87 2.85
C ARG A 182 -3.28 29.59 1.81
N GLN A 183 -2.81 30.80 2.13
CA GLN A 183 -1.95 31.57 1.21
C GLN A 183 -0.68 30.81 0.83
N HIS A 184 -0.07 30.05 1.75
CA HIS A 184 1.09 29.24 1.40
C HIS A 184 0.77 28.11 0.41
N ILE A 185 -0.41 27.50 0.56
CA ILE A 185 -0.94 26.46 -0.33
C ILE A 185 -1.18 27.08 -1.71
N ASP A 186 -1.80 28.25 -1.76
CA ASP A 186 -2.13 28.99 -3.00
C ASP A 186 -0.90 29.49 -3.76
N VAL A 187 0.20 29.80 -3.08
CA VAL A 187 1.45 30.21 -3.75
C VAL A 187 2.15 29.01 -4.42
N LEU A 188 2.14 27.84 -3.77
CA LEU A 188 2.93 26.70 -4.23
C LEU A 188 2.18 25.78 -5.19
N LEU A 189 0.90 25.49 -4.96
CA LEU A 189 0.18 24.46 -5.70
C LEU A 189 -0.17 24.80 -7.15
N PRO A 190 -0.53 26.04 -7.50
CA PRO A 190 -0.73 26.41 -8.89
C PRO A 190 0.52 26.11 -9.71
N ARG A 191 0.36 25.28 -10.75
CA ARG A 191 1.45 24.79 -11.63
C ARG A 191 2.51 23.92 -10.94
N ALA A 192 2.26 23.41 -9.73
CA ALA A 192 3.08 22.39 -9.07
C ALA A 192 2.28 21.13 -8.69
N GLN A 193 1.14 20.89 -9.36
CA GLN A 193 0.29 19.72 -9.10
C GLN A 193 1.05 18.40 -9.32
N GLN A 194 1.98 18.37 -10.28
CA GLN A 194 2.87 17.22 -10.48
C GLN A 194 3.77 16.95 -9.27
N SER A 195 4.15 17.99 -8.51
CA SER A 195 4.95 17.84 -7.30
C SER A 195 4.22 17.12 -6.18
N LEU A 196 2.87 17.06 -6.19
CA LEU A 196 2.08 16.25 -5.24
C LEU A 196 2.31 14.75 -5.41
N LEU A 197 2.74 14.31 -6.58
CA LEU A 197 3.01 12.90 -6.90
C LEU A 197 4.49 12.52 -6.76
N MET A 198 5.37 13.50 -6.53
CA MET A 198 6.80 13.24 -6.37
C MET A 198 7.04 12.55 -5.03
N THR A 199 7.79 11.45 -5.05
CA THR A 199 8.19 10.74 -3.83
C THR A 199 9.62 11.11 -3.44
N ASN A 200 9.89 11.17 -2.15
CA ASN A 200 11.24 11.23 -1.62
C ASN A 200 11.91 9.84 -1.57
N ASP A 201 13.15 9.76 -1.08
CA ASP A 201 13.90 8.48 -0.95
C ASP A 201 13.21 7.44 -0.04
N LEU A 202 12.25 7.85 0.78
CA LEU A 202 11.42 6.95 1.61
C LEU A 202 10.15 6.48 0.89
N GLY A 203 9.94 6.88 -0.37
CA GLY A 203 8.73 6.60 -1.13
C GLY A 203 7.50 7.42 -0.70
N LEU A 204 7.68 8.48 0.07
CA LEU A 204 6.58 9.32 0.58
C LEU A 204 6.38 10.55 -0.29
N THR A 205 5.12 10.84 -0.61
CA THR A 205 4.67 12.08 -1.28
C THR A 205 4.51 13.26 -0.30
N PRO A 206 4.32 14.50 -0.77
CA PRO A 206 4.01 15.60 0.12
C PRO A 206 2.69 15.41 0.89
N LEU A 207 1.68 14.78 0.27
CA LEU A 207 0.41 14.46 0.93
C LEU A 207 0.59 13.44 2.05
N ASP A 208 1.47 12.45 1.85
CA ASP A 208 1.81 11.47 2.88
C ASP A 208 2.41 12.15 4.12
N LEU A 209 3.31 13.11 3.92
CA LEU A 209 3.88 13.89 5.02
C LEU A 209 2.84 14.78 5.69
N SER A 210 1.89 15.35 4.93
CA SER A 210 0.82 16.18 5.49
C SER A 210 -0.06 15.42 6.48
N LEU A 211 -0.30 14.12 6.22
CA LEU A 211 -1.05 13.25 7.12
C LEU A 211 -0.25 12.95 8.38
N LYS A 212 1.06 12.69 8.29
CA LYS A 212 1.91 12.41 9.46
C LYS A 212 2.08 13.62 10.38
N SER A 213 2.06 14.82 9.79
CA SER A 213 2.37 16.07 10.48
C SER A 213 1.22 16.61 11.33
N ASN A 214 1.52 17.43 12.33
CA ASN A 214 0.50 18.09 13.16
C ASN A 214 -0.07 19.36 12.48
N LEU A 215 -0.63 19.22 11.28
CA LEU A 215 -1.33 20.31 10.60
C LEU A 215 -2.70 20.58 11.22
N SER A 216 -3.18 21.82 11.12
CA SER A 216 -4.54 22.19 11.49
C SER A 216 -5.55 21.53 10.55
N ALA A 217 -6.74 21.21 11.06
CA ALA A 217 -7.76 20.49 10.30
C ALA A 217 -8.19 21.27 9.04
N THR A 218 -8.29 22.60 9.16
CA THR A 218 -8.67 23.50 8.06
C THR A 218 -7.64 23.53 6.95
N ALA A 219 -6.34 23.53 7.28
CA ALA A 219 -5.27 23.49 6.28
C ALA A 219 -5.21 22.13 5.58
N LEU A 220 -5.37 21.04 6.33
CA LEU A 220 -5.37 19.69 5.77
C LEU A 220 -6.58 19.45 4.84
N GLU A 221 -7.79 19.84 5.26
CA GLU A 221 -9.00 19.73 4.43
C GLU A 221 -8.89 20.55 3.15
N TYR A 222 -8.34 21.77 3.23
CA TYR A 222 -8.13 22.62 2.07
C TYR A 222 -7.10 22.05 1.10
N LEU A 223 -5.97 21.53 1.61
CA LEU A 223 -4.95 20.87 0.80
C LEU A 223 -5.52 19.70 -0.02
N PHE A 224 -6.30 18.83 0.63
CA PHE A 224 -6.91 17.69 -0.05
C PHE A 224 -8.02 18.10 -1.01
N GLN A 225 -8.74 19.19 -0.74
CA GLN A 225 -9.69 19.78 -1.69
C GLN A 225 -8.97 20.25 -2.97
N VAL A 226 -7.90 21.02 -2.83
CA VAL A 226 -7.10 21.51 -3.98
C VAL A 226 -6.49 20.34 -4.77
N ALA A 227 -6.04 19.30 -4.06
CA ALA A 227 -5.55 18.08 -4.71
C ALA A 227 -6.66 17.36 -5.49
N SER A 228 -7.86 17.27 -4.93
CA SER A 228 -9.05 16.71 -5.60
C SER A 228 -9.43 17.52 -6.85
N ASP A 229 -9.48 18.85 -6.73
CA ASP A 229 -9.83 19.74 -7.85
C ASP A 229 -8.85 19.63 -9.03
N SER A 230 -7.60 19.28 -8.76
CA SER A 230 -6.59 19.06 -9.81
C SER A 230 -6.80 17.79 -10.64
N ARG A 231 -7.57 16.82 -10.13
CA ARG A 231 -7.82 15.50 -10.74
C ARG A 231 -6.54 14.73 -11.14
N THR A 232 -5.39 15.04 -10.53
CA THR A 232 -4.13 14.37 -10.85
C THR A 232 -3.96 13.04 -10.13
N ILE A 233 -4.71 12.81 -9.04
CA ILE A 233 -4.56 11.64 -8.17
C ILE A 233 -5.74 10.70 -8.41
N SER A 234 -5.47 9.54 -9.01
CA SER A 234 -6.46 8.46 -9.19
C SER A 234 -6.30 7.33 -8.19
N SER A 235 -5.11 7.18 -7.60
CA SER A 235 -4.82 6.19 -6.58
C SER A 235 -4.13 6.86 -5.39
N PHE A 236 -4.58 6.55 -4.17
CA PHE A 236 -3.99 7.08 -2.95
C PHE A 236 -3.80 5.98 -1.91
N SER A 237 -2.58 5.92 -1.36
CA SER A 237 -2.24 5.00 -0.27
C SER A 237 -1.87 5.81 0.97
N VAL A 238 -2.62 5.64 2.05
CA VAL A 238 -2.31 6.28 3.33
C VAL A 238 -1.03 5.64 3.92
N PRO A 239 0.00 6.42 4.25
CA PRO A 239 1.29 5.90 4.71
C PRO A 239 1.25 5.46 6.18
N ALA A 240 2.15 4.54 6.57
CA ALA A 240 2.37 4.19 7.98
C ALA A 240 2.65 5.43 8.83
N ARG A 241 1.86 5.61 9.90
CA ARG A 241 2.16 6.58 10.95
C ARG A 241 3.16 5.96 11.91
N THR A 242 4.32 6.58 12.06
CA THR A 242 5.36 6.21 13.04
C THR A 242 5.08 6.77 14.43
N ASP A 243 4.16 7.72 14.51
CA ASP A 243 3.90 8.50 15.72
C ASP A 243 2.58 8.02 16.34
N ASP A 244 2.52 7.93 17.67
CA ASP A 244 1.38 7.47 18.49
C ASP A 244 0.04 8.23 18.27
N GLY A 245 0.02 9.17 17.32
CA GLY A 245 -1.14 9.96 16.94
C GLY A 245 -2.21 9.12 16.26
N ARG A 246 -3.32 8.91 16.96
CA ARG A 246 -4.55 8.31 16.42
C ARG A 246 -4.98 9.00 15.13
N PHE A 247 -5.38 8.19 14.14
CA PHE A 247 -6.15 8.60 12.97
C PHE A 247 -7.52 9.15 13.41
N GLY A 248 -7.53 10.45 13.70
CA GLY A 248 -8.72 11.18 14.12
C GLY A 248 -9.58 11.73 12.97
N LEU A 249 -10.70 12.34 13.36
CA LEU A 249 -11.72 12.88 12.44
C LEU A 249 -11.15 13.89 11.42
N LYS A 250 -10.14 14.68 11.82
CA LYS A 250 -9.48 15.64 10.93
C LYS A 250 -8.87 14.97 9.68
N HIS A 251 -8.27 13.80 9.84
CA HIS A 251 -7.68 13.06 8.72
C HIS A 251 -8.76 12.43 7.85
N ALA A 252 -9.81 11.88 8.47
CA ALA A 252 -10.95 11.31 7.75
C ALA A 252 -11.69 12.35 6.88
N ARG A 253 -11.86 13.57 7.39
CA ARG A 253 -12.47 14.67 6.62
C ARG A 253 -11.61 15.11 5.45
N ALA A 254 -10.30 15.28 5.67
CA ALA A 254 -9.39 15.63 4.60
C ALA A 254 -9.37 14.56 3.49
N LEU A 255 -9.28 13.28 3.86
CA LEU A 255 -9.30 12.18 2.89
C LEU A 255 -10.64 12.07 2.16
N ALA A 256 -11.76 12.36 2.82
CA ALA A 256 -13.08 12.37 2.20
C ALA A 256 -13.17 13.33 1.01
N ASN A 257 -12.44 14.46 1.03
CA ASN A 257 -12.41 15.40 -0.09
C ASN A 257 -11.72 14.83 -1.35
N LEU A 258 -10.84 13.84 -1.19
CA LEU A 258 -10.10 13.21 -2.29
C LEU A 258 -10.87 12.03 -2.91
N LEU A 259 -11.70 11.34 -2.12
CA LEU A 259 -12.45 10.15 -2.55
C LEU A 259 -13.23 10.28 -3.88
N PRO A 260 -13.84 11.42 -4.24
CA PRO A 260 -14.56 11.56 -5.51
C PRO A 260 -13.69 11.42 -6.76
N THR A 261 -12.37 11.56 -6.62
CA THR A 261 -11.40 11.46 -7.74
C THR A 261 -10.65 10.13 -7.78
N LEU A 262 -10.72 9.34 -6.71
CA LEU A 262 -9.97 8.11 -6.58
C LEU A 262 -10.72 6.94 -7.19
N THR A 263 -10.01 6.15 -8.00
CA THR A 263 -10.43 4.81 -8.41
C THR A 263 -9.96 3.76 -7.42
N THR A 264 -8.79 3.96 -6.79
CA THR A 264 -8.21 3.04 -5.81
C THR A 264 -7.85 3.76 -4.52
N PHE A 265 -8.36 3.27 -3.39
CA PHE A 265 -8.00 3.73 -2.05
C PHE A 265 -7.34 2.60 -1.27
N THR A 266 -6.15 2.87 -0.72
CA THR A 266 -5.38 1.90 0.08
C THR A 266 -5.01 2.46 1.45
N TYR A 267 -5.19 1.68 2.50
CA TYR A 267 -4.77 2.02 3.86
C TYR A 267 -4.41 0.76 4.64
N THR A 268 -3.18 0.27 4.48
CA THR A 268 -2.74 -1.09 4.91
C THR A 268 -1.65 -1.08 5.99
N GLN A 269 -1.43 0.07 6.60
CA GLN A 269 -0.35 0.26 7.58
C GLN A 269 -0.88 0.90 8.87
N CYS A 270 -2.12 0.59 9.25
CA CYS A 270 -2.71 1.13 10.47
C CYS A 270 -3.35 0.07 11.36
N HIS A 271 -2.73 -0.08 12.54
CA HIS A 271 -3.23 -0.94 13.60
C HIS A 271 -4.61 -0.49 14.10
N GLY A 272 -5.46 -1.44 14.50
CA GLY A 272 -6.84 -1.16 14.94
C GLY A 272 -6.96 -0.12 16.06
N LYS A 273 -5.93 0.04 16.91
CA LYS A 273 -5.88 1.05 17.99
C LYS A 273 -5.68 2.49 17.49
N MET A 274 -5.33 2.68 16.22
CA MET A 274 -5.08 3.99 15.62
C MET A 274 -6.36 4.69 15.17
N TRP A 275 -7.46 3.97 14.93
CA TRP A 275 -8.71 4.59 14.51
C TRP A 275 -9.47 5.21 15.67
N THR A 276 -10.10 6.37 15.43
CA THR A 276 -11.26 6.79 16.25
C THR A 276 -12.55 6.35 15.56
N ASN A 277 -13.57 5.96 16.34
CA ASN A 277 -14.86 5.53 15.79
C ASN A 277 -15.44 6.57 14.82
N LYS A 278 -15.42 7.85 15.23
CA LYS A 278 -15.88 8.97 14.39
C LYS A 278 -15.11 9.08 13.07
N ALA A 279 -13.80 8.84 13.07
CA ALA A 279 -13.00 8.89 11.85
C ALA A 279 -13.34 7.73 10.91
N PHE A 280 -13.51 6.52 11.46
CA PHE A 280 -13.90 5.33 10.70
C PHE A 280 -15.26 5.54 10.04
N CYS A 281 -16.30 5.85 10.83
CA CYS A 281 -17.65 6.03 10.32
C CYS A 281 -17.72 7.14 9.26
N HIS A 282 -17.03 8.27 9.48
CA HIS A 282 -17.02 9.36 8.51
C HIS A 282 -16.36 8.96 7.19
N LEU A 283 -15.20 8.30 7.22
CA LEU A 283 -14.49 7.94 6.01
C LEU A 283 -15.24 6.85 5.23
N VAL A 284 -15.75 5.82 5.90
CA VAL A 284 -16.49 4.72 5.29
C VAL A 284 -17.79 5.21 4.65
N LYS A 285 -18.54 6.10 5.31
CA LYS A 285 -19.72 6.75 4.71
C LYS A 285 -19.35 7.57 3.48
N ALA A 286 -18.25 8.32 3.54
CA ALA A 286 -17.77 9.10 2.41
C ALA A 286 -17.34 8.21 1.22
N MET A 287 -16.78 7.03 1.47
CA MET A 287 -16.48 6.04 0.41
C MET A 287 -17.76 5.56 -0.29
N GLY A 288 -18.84 5.34 0.47
CA GLY A 288 -20.15 4.98 -0.08
C GLY A 288 -20.76 6.05 -1.00
N CYS A 289 -20.37 7.31 -0.85
CA CYS A 289 -20.84 8.40 -1.71
C CYS A 289 -19.96 8.61 -2.96
N SER A 290 -18.82 7.92 -3.07
CA SER A 290 -17.94 8.08 -4.23
C SER A 290 -18.47 7.32 -5.43
N THR A 291 -18.51 7.98 -6.59
CA THR A 291 -18.94 7.40 -7.87
C THR A 291 -17.77 6.89 -8.71
N GLN A 292 -16.52 7.12 -8.31
CA GLN A 292 -15.33 6.69 -9.07
C GLN A 292 -14.60 5.53 -8.41
N LEU A 293 -14.89 5.24 -7.14
CA LEU A 293 -14.13 4.30 -6.34
C LEU A 293 -14.43 2.85 -6.74
N GLU A 294 -13.46 2.18 -7.34
CA GLU A 294 -13.56 0.80 -7.84
C GLU A 294 -12.92 -0.20 -6.88
N LYS A 295 -11.84 0.20 -6.22
CA LYS A 295 -11.03 -0.67 -5.35
C LYS A 295 -10.74 -0.03 -4.00
N VAL A 296 -11.07 -0.74 -2.94
CA VAL A 296 -10.78 -0.34 -1.55
C VAL A 296 -10.00 -1.44 -0.86
N VAL A 297 -8.83 -1.08 -0.32
CA VAL A 297 -8.01 -1.95 0.52
C VAL A 297 -7.76 -1.22 1.84
N MET A 298 -8.30 -1.70 2.95
CA MET A 298 -8.12 -1.00 4.23
C MET A 298 -7.96 -1.95 5.41
N ASP A 299 -7.12 -1.54 6.35
CA ASP A 299 -7.05 -2.12 7.69
C ASP A 299 -8.25 -1.65 8.50
N VAL A 300 -9.03 -2.60 8.98
CA VAL A 300 -10.25 -2.34 9.71
C VAL A 300 -10.03 -2.60 11.20
N PRO A 301 -10.38 -1.65 12.08
CA PRO A 301 -10.29 -1.83 13.52
C PRO A 301 -11.36 -2.83 14.00
N ARG A 302 -10.96 -4.09 14.23
CA ARG A 302 -11.85 -5.18 14.70
C ARG A 302 -12.73 -4.76 15.88
N ARG A 303 -12.11 -4.19 16.92
CA ARG A 303 -12.82 -3.71 18.11
C ARG A 303 -13.95 -2.74 17.76
N ILE A 304 -13.74 -1.81 16.83
CA ILE A 304 -14.76 -0.83 16.45
C ILE A 304 -15.90 -1.52 15.70
N LEU A 305 -15.62 -2.41 14.76
CA LEU A 305 -16.66 -3.17 14.05
C LEU A 305 -17.51 -4.04 14.98
N ILE A 306 -16.89 -4.64 15.99
CA ILE A 306 -17.58 -5.54 16.92
C ILE A 306 -18.40 -4.75 17.95
N THR A 307 -17.88 -3.62 18.44
CA THR A 307 -18.49 -2.89 19.58
C THR A 307 -19.40 -1.73 19.17
N ASP A 308 -19.26 -1.20 17.95
CA ASP A 308 -19.95 0.03 17.52
C ASP A 308 -20.97 -0.23 16.39
N PRO A 309 -22.29 -0.20 16.68
CA PRO A 309 -23.34 -0.35 15.67
C PRO A 309 -23.29 0.71 14.57
N ASP A 310 -22.84 1.94 14.87
CA ASP A 310 -22.73 3.00 13.87
C ASP A 310 -21.65 2.67 12.83
N ALA A 311 -20.60 1.97 13.24
CA ALA A 311 -19.54 1.51 12.34
C ALA A 311 -20.03 0.37 11.44
N GLN A 312 -20.84 -0.55 11.97
CA GLN A 312 -21.50 -1.60 11.19
C GLN A 312 -22.49 -1.00 10.18
N GLN A 313 -23.29 -0.02 10.61
CA GLN A 313 -24.21 0.70 9.73
C GLN A 313 -23.45 1.48 8.65
N ALA A 314 -22.36 2.17 9.00
CA ALA A 314 -21.52 2.86 8.01
C ALA A 314 -20.97 1.88 6.96
N LEU A 315 -20.52 0.70 7.38
CA LEU A 315 -20.05 -0.34 6.46
C LEU A 315 -21.18 -0.82 5.54
N GLN A 316 -22.37 -1.09 6.09
CA GLN A 316 -23.55 -1.44 5.30
C GLN A 316 -23.91 -0.35 4.29
N GLU A 317 -23.94 0.92 4.70
CA GLU A 317 -24.22 2.07 3.84
C GLU A 317 -23.16 2.21 2.73
N MET A 318 -21.88 2.00 3.05
CA MET A 318 -20.80 2.01 2.05
C MET A 318 -21.03 0.93 1.01
N MET A 319 -21.32 -0.29 1.45
CA MET A 319 -21.60 -1.41 0.57
C MET A 319 -22.82 -1.09 -0.30
N ALA A 320 -23.93 -0.66 0.29
CA ALA A 320 -25.18 -0.40 -0.42
C ALA A 320 -25.09 0.74 -1.44
N ASN A 321 -24.35 1.79 -1.14
CA ASN A 321 -24.37 3.04 -1.93
C ASN A 321 -23.20 3.18 -2.90
N ALA A 322 -22.15 2.35 -2.83
CA ALA A 322 -20.99 2.44 -3.72
C ALA A 322 -21.29 1.77 -5.08
N PRO A 323 -21.61 2.53 -6.14
CA PRO A 323 -22.18 1.97 -7.36
C PRO A 323 -21.15 1.33 -8.30
N ASN A 324 -19.86 1.59 -8.09
CA ASN A 324 -18.77 1.12 -8.95
C ASN A 324 -17.73 0.29 -8.19
N LEU A 325 -17.98 -0.02 -6.91
CA LEU A 325 -17.03 -0.78 -6.09
C LEU A 325 -17.00 -2.25 -6.54
N ARG A 326 -15.89 -2.65 -7.16
CA ARG A 326 -15.68 -4.02 -7.67
C ARG A 326 -14.82 -4.86 -6.74
N GLU A 327 -13.83 -4.25 -6.10
CA GLU A 327 -12.89 -4.95 -5.23
C GLU A 327 -12.88 -4.35 -3.82
N LEU A 328 -13.20 -5.16 -2.82
CA LEU A 328 -13.10 -4.78 -1.41
C LEU A 328 -12.17 -5.73 -0.67
N THR A 329 -11.15 -5.16 -0.04
CA THR A 329 -10.23 -5.88 0.84
C THR A 329 -10.24 -5.26 2.23
N LEU A 330 -10.73 -6.03 3.22
CA LEU A 330 -10.73 -5.64 4.62
C LEU A 330 -9.70 -6.46 5.37
N ARG A 331 -8.72 -5.78 5.99
CA ARG A 331 -7.63 -6.43 6.72
C ARG A 331 -7.76 -6.24 8.21
N ASN A 332 -7.75 -7.34 8.95
CA ASN A 332 -7.65 -7.31 10.40
C ASN A 332 -6.23 -7.72 10.81
N GLU A 333 -5.30 -6.74 10.90
CA GLU A 333 -3.94 -6.97 11.39
C GLU A 333 -3.81 -6.58 12.87
N GLU A 334 -3.97 -7.55 13.76
CA GLU A 334 -3.27 -7.51 15.05
C GLU A 334 -1.91 -8.18 14.83
N ARG A 335 -0.85 -7.37 14.70
CA ARG A 335 0.54 -7.87 14.69
C ARG A 335 0.90 -8.42 16.07
N SER A 336 0.43 -9.61 16.36
CA SER A 336 1.08 -10.53 17.28
C SER A 336 0.78 -11.93 16.78
N GLY A 337 1.84 -12.65 16.36
CA GLY A 337 1.84 -14.09 16.11
C GLY A 337 1.57 -14.93 17.37
N ILE A 338 0.85 -14.34 18.32
CA ILE A 338 0.28 -14.96 19.48
C ILE A 338 -1.18 -14.52 19.41
N LEU A 339 -2.05 -15.42 18.96
CA LEU A 339 -3.44 -15.45 19.37
C LEU A 339 -3.42 -15.61 20.90
N HIS A 340 -3.06 -14.56 21.64
CA HIS A 340 -3.31 -14.52 23.07
C HIS A 340 -4.82 -14.55 23.16
N HIS A 341 -5.34 -15.69 23.62
CA HIS A 341 -6.68 -15.91 24.14
C HIS A 341 -7.51 -14.63 24.16
N VAL A 342 -8.19 -14.32 23.05
CA VAL A 342 -9.23 -13.30 23.01
C VAL A 342 -10.47 -13.97 23.62
N GLU A 343 -10.36 -14.33 24.89
CA GLU A 343 -11.46 -14.83 25.70
C GLU A 343 -12.32 -13.67 26.25
N ASP A 344 -11.88 -12.41 26.08
CA ASP A 344 -12.47 -11.25 26.77
C ASP A 344 -13.19 -10.21 25.89
N GLU A 345 -13.32 -10.38 24.57
CA GLU A 345 -14.18 -9.50 23.74
C GLU A 345 -15.41 -10.26 23.25
N TYR A 346 -16.36 -10.49 24.17
CA TYR A 346 -17.75 -10.85 23.88
C TYR A 346 -18.37 -9.79 22.96
N GLY A 347 -18.36 -10.02 21.66
CA GLY A 347 -19.06 -9.14 20.75
C GLY A 347 -19.55 -9.86 19.50
N ASP A 348 -20.74 -9.44 19.08
CA ASP A 348 -21.52 -10.03 18.00
C ASP A 348 -20.77 -9.98 16.66
N ASP A 349 -20.90 -11.04 15.86
CA ASP A 349 -20.41 -11.13 14.47
C ASP A 349 -21.25 -10.26 13.50
N GLY A 350 -21.99 -9.27 14.04
CA GLY A 350 -22.94 -8.40 13.33
C GLY A 350 -22.34 -7.60 12.17
N TRP A 351 -21.02 -7.40 12.13
CA TRP A 351 -20.34 -6.78 11.00
C TRP A 351 -20.37 -7.66 9.73
N ILE A 352 -20.37 -9.00 9.86
CA ILE A 352 -20.60 -9.91 8.73
C ILE A 352 -22.05 -9.76 8.25
N ALA A 353 -23.00 -9.66 9.17
CA ALA A 353 -24.40 -9.43 8.80
C ALA A 353 -24.58 -8.08 8.07
N ALA A 354 -23.82 -7.04 8.45
CA ALA A 354 -23.79 -5.76 7.74
C ALA A 354 -23.26 -5.90 6.30
N LEU A 355 -22.22 -6.71 6.08
CA LEU A 355 -21.73 -7.03 4.74
C LEU A 355 -22.80 -7.78 3.92
N VAL A 356 -23.44 -8.80 4.51
CA VAL A 356 -24.49 -9.59 3.86
C VAL A 356 -25.65 -8.70 3.41
N ARG A 357 -26.16 -7.84 4.30
CA ARG A 357 -27.20 -6.85 3.94
C ARG A 357 -26.72 -5.86 2.86
N GLY A 358 -25.43 -5.54 2.83
CA GLY A 358 -24.82 -4.73 1.79
C GLY A 358 -24.89 -5.38 0.40
N PHE A 359 -24.63 -6.69 0.30
CA PHE A 359 -24.71 -7.43 -0.97
C PHE A 359 -26.11 -7.49 -1.56
N GLU A 360 -27.15 -7.52 -0.73
CA GLU A 360 -28.54 -7.51 -1.21
C GLU A 360 -28.85 -6.29 -2.07
N ILE A 361 -28.16 -5.17 -1.81
CA ILE A 361 -28.34 -3.90 -2.52
C ILE A 361 -27.28 -3.74 -3.61
N ASN A 362 -26.02 -4.02 -3.31
CA ASN A 362 -24.91 -3.80 -4.23
C ASN A 362 -24.59 -5.04 -5.06
N GLN A 363 -24.89 -4.95 -6.36
CA GLN A 363 -24.68 -6.02 -7.33
C GLN A 363 -23.38 -5.85 -8.14
N THR A 364 -22.55 -4.86 -7.83
CA THR A 364 -21.35 -4.51 -8.60
C THR A 364 -20.06 -5.10 -8.03
N LEU A 365 -20.08 -5.56 -6.78
CA LEU A 365 -18.90 -6.15 -6.15
C LEU A 365 -18.57 -7.51 -6.76
N GLU A 366 -17.39 -7.59 -7.39
CA GLU A 366 -16.88 -8.80 -8.04
C GLU A 366 -16.00 -9.62 -7.08
N GLN A 367 -15.23 -8.95 -6.22
CA GLN A 367 -14.26 -9.58 -5.32
C GLN A 367 -14.32 -9.03 -3.90
N LEU A 368 -14.38 -9.94 -2.93
CA LEU A 368 -14.24 -9.66 -1.51
C LEU A 368 -13.06 -10.43 -0.91
N VAL A 369 -12.17 -9.73 -0.22
CA VAL A 369 -11.04 -10.31 0.51
C VAL A 369 -11.10 -9.89 1.96
N LEU A 370 -11.19 -10.85 2.87
CA LEU A 370 -11.18 -10.62 4.31
C LEU A 370 -9.95 -11.28 4.92
N TYR A 371 -9.13 -10.52 5.65
CA TYR A 371 -8.01 -11.05 6.42
C TYR A 371 -8.29 -11.02 7.92
N GLY A 372 -7.83 -12.03 8.66
CA GLY A 372 -7.90 -12.12 10.11
C GLY A 372 -9.34 -12.25 10.64
N VAL A 373 -10.18 -13.00 9.93
CA VAL A 373 -11.59 -13.20 10.30
C VAL A 373 -11.67 -14.17 11.48
N CYS A 374 -12.20 -13.71 12.61
CA CYS A 374 -12.44 -14.54 13.80
C CYS A 374 -13.91 -14.45 14.17
N LEU A 375 -14.62 -15.57 14.05
CA LEU A 375 -16.06 -15.70 14.25
C LEU A 375 -16.34 -16.51 15.52
N GLN A 376 -17.41 -16.16 16.22
CA GLN A 376 -17.85 -16.94 17.38
C GLN A 376 -18.36 -18.32 16.96
N ASN A 377 -19.11 -18.38 15.84
CA ASN A 377 -19.65 -19.62 15.30
C ASN A 377 -19.69 -19.60 13.75
N ALA A 378 -20.10 -20.70 13.12
CA ALA A 378 -20.12 -20.81 11.65
C ALA A 378 -21.30 -20.11 10.96
N THR A 379 -22.31 -19.65 11.70
CA THR A 379 -23.53 -19.06 11.12
C THR A 379 -23.28 -17.81 10.26
N PRO A 380 -22.44 -16.84 10.67
CA PRO A 380 -22.14 -15.67 9.85
C PRO A 380 -21.43 -16.05 8.55
N LEU A 381 -20.53 -17.05 8.60
CA LEU A 381 -19.87 -17.58 7.41
C LEU A 381 -20.88 -18.22 6.45
N MET A 382 -21.86 -18.95 6.98
CA MET A 382 -22.92 -19.53 6.15
C MET A 382 -23.81 -18.46 5.52
N ASN A 383 -24.19 -17.44 6.28
CA ASN A 383 -24.96 -16.30 5.76
C ASN A 383 -24.19 -15.55 4.66
N LEU A 384 -22.86 -15.46 4.78
CA LEU A 384 -22.01 -14.87 3.74
C LEU A 384 -22.10 -15.67 2.43
N LEU A 385 -22.30 -16.98 2.51
CA LEU A 385 -22.31 -17.89 1.35
C LEU A 385 -23.72 -18.18 0.80
N SER A 386 -24.81 -17.97 1.56
CA SER A 386 -26.15 -18.52 1.26
C SER A 386 -27.11 -17.62 0.46
N GLY A 387 -26.64 -16.52 -0.10
CA GLY A 387 -27.46 -15.56 -0.85
C GLY A 387 -27.39 -15.69 -2.38
N PRO A 388 -28.09 -14.81 -3.13
CA PRO A 388 -28.00 -14.71 -4.58
C PRO A 388 -27.08 -13.58 -5.10
N HIS A 389 -26.60 -12.69 -4.23
CA HIS A 389 -25.86 -11.47 -4.62
C HIS A 389 -24.40 -11.46 -4.14
N GLN A 390 -23.83 -12.63 -3.83
CA GLN A 390 -22.44 -12.79 -3.43
C GLN A 390 -21.47 -12.33 -4.52
N PRO A 391 -20.26 -11.87 -4.13
CA PRO A 391 -19.18 -11.63 -5.07
C PRO A 391 -18.80 -12.92 -5.82
N GLN A 392 -18.28 -12.77 -7.03
CA GLN A 392 -17.77 -13.90 -7.82
C GLN A 392 -16.53 -14.54 -7.17
N THR A 393 -15.72 -13.71 -6.50
CA THR A 393 -14.49 -14.14 -5.83
C THR A 393 -14.54 -13.80 -4.34
N LEU A 394 -14.36 -14.80 -3.48
CA LEU A 394 -14.34 -14.65 -2.03
C LEU A 394 -13.06 -15.25 -1.43
N HIS A 395 -12.23 -14.41 -0.82
CA HIS A 395 -11.02 -14.84 -0.12
C HIS A 395 -11.18 -14.60 1.38
N LEU A 396 -11.08 -15.66 2.17
CA LEU A 396 -11.10 -15.64 3.64
C LEU A 396 -9.73 -16.10 4.13
N LEU A 397 -8.94 -15.17 4.65
CA LEU A 397 -7.55 -15.38 5.03
C LEU A 397 -7.40 -15.26 6.54
N GLY A 398 -6.74 -16.23 7.19
CA GLY A 398 -6.63 -16.29 8.64
C GLY A 398 -7.96 -16.56 9.37
N LEU A 399 -8.86 -17.35 8.77
CA LEU A 399 -10.17 -17.69 9.32
C LEU A 399 -10.06 -18.54 10.60
N THR A 400 -10.71 -18.09 11.68
CA THR A 400 -10.83 -18.79 12.96
C THR A 400 -12.30 -18.82 13.40
N VAL A 401 -12.83 -19.99 13.76
CA VAL A 401 -14.17 -20.18 14.33
C VAL A 401 -14.02 -20.76 15.73
N LEU A 402 -14.60 -20.11 16.75
CA LEU A 402 -14.32 -20.41 18.16
C LEU A 402 -15.21 -21.51 18.77
N SER A 403 -16.51 -21.58 18.43
CA SER A 403 -17.45 -22.52 19.04
C SER A 403 -17.32 -23.95 18.50
N ASP A 404 -17.67 -24.93 19.34
CA ASP A 404 -17.78 -26.35 18.95
C ASP A 404 -18.67 -26.52 17.71
N LEU A 405 -18.05 -27.09 16.68
CA LEU A 405 -18.58 -27.26 15.33
C LEU A 405 -19.63 -28.37 15.22
N ASP A 406 -19.88 -29.10 16.31
CA ASP A 406 -20.70 -30.31 16.33
C ASP A 406 -22.22 -30.04 16.32
N ASN A 407 -22.66 -28.78 16.44
CA ASN A 407 -24.08 -28.41 16.56
C ASN A 407 -24.62 -27.56 15.40
N ILE A 408 -23.98 -27.58 14.23
CA ILE A 408 -24.44 -26.85 13.04
C ILE A 408 -25.48 -27.68 12.29
N GLN A 409 -26.66 -27.89 12.91
CA GLN A 409 -27.72 -28.74 12.35
C GLN A 409 -28.51 -28.15 11.17
N GLN A 410 -28.20 -26.93 10.70
CA GLN A 410 -28.86 -26.38 9.51
C GLN A 410 -27.87 -25.55 8.69
N TYR A 411 -26.97 -26.23 7.98
CA TYR A 411 -26.31 -25.63 6.83
C TYR A 411 -27.39 -25.17 5.85
N GLN A 412 -27.44 -23.85 5.62
CA GLN A 412 -28.41 -23.22 4.73
C GLN A 412 -28.18 -23.68 3.28
N ASP A 413 -29.26 -23.67 2.48
CA ASP A 413 -29.20 -24.02 1.06
C ASP A 413 -28.25 -23.08 0.29
N LEU A 414 -27.13 -23.63 -0.21
CA LEU A 414 -26.11 -22.92 -0.98
C LEU A 414 -26.39 -22.93 -2.50
N SER A 415 -27.52 -23.47 -2.94
CA SER A 415 -27.89 -23.56 -4.36
C SER A 415 -27.98 -22.20 -5.07
N LYS A 416 -28.17 -21.11 -4.32
CA LYS A 416 -28.28 -19.75 -4.87
C LYS A 416 -26.94 -19.01 -4.97
N CYS A 417 -25.88 -19.56 -4.35
CA CYS A 417 -24.59 -18.90 -4.29
C CYS A 417 -23.98 -18.69 -5.68
N ARG A 418 -23.51 -17.47 -5.95
CA ARG A 418 -22.86 -17.09 -7.22
C ARG A 418 -21.34 -17.15 -7.21
N CYS A 419 -20.72 -17.45 -6.06
CA CYS A 419 -19.27 -17.53 -5.94
C CYS A 419 -18.69 -18.55 -6.92
N GLU A 420 -17.73 -18.12 -7.74
CA GLU A 420 -17.01 -18.97 -8.68
C GLU A 420 -15.63 -19.35 -8.14
N THR A 421 -15.02 -18.47 -7.34
CA THR A 421 -13.70 -18.65 -6.77
C THR A 421 -13.73 -18.43 -5.26
N ILE A 422 -13.31 -19.43 -4.49
CA ILE A 422 -13.20 -19.33 -3.03
C ILE A 422 -11.77 -19.68 -2.59
N LEU A 423 -11.20 -18.87 -1.72
CA LEU A 423 -9.96 -19.14 -1.01
C LEU A 423 -10.25 -19.18 0.50
N LEU A 424 -10.00 -20.33 1.12
CA LEU A 424 -10.09 -20.53 2.56
C LEU A 424 -8.70 -20.77 3.14
N GLU A 425 -8.21 -19.86 3.96
CA GLU A 425 -6.97 -20.00 4.71
C GLU A 425 -7.23 -19.75 6.19
N GLY A 426 -6.76 -20.64 7.07
CA GLY A 426 -6.87 -20.42 8.51
C GLY A 426 -6.47 -21.60 9.38
N PRO A 427 -6.23 -21.36 10.69
CA PRO A 427 -5.86 -22.40 11.64
C PRO A 427 -7.02 -23.23 12.16
N ASN A 428 -8.23 -22.66 12.24
CA ASN A 428 -9.35 -23.33 12.88
C ASN A 428 -10.69 -22.95 12.25
N TRP A 429 -11.20 -23.78 11.35
CA TRP A 429 -12.54 -23.66 10.77
C TRP A 429 -13.12 -25.05 10.49
N ASP A 430 -14.43 -25.13 10.34
CA ASP A 430 -15.13 -26.42 10.22
C ASP A 430 -14.80 -27.14 8.93
N HIS A 431 -14.15 -28.29 9.03
CA HIS A 431 -13.88 -29.15 7.89
C HIS A 431 -15.17 -29.72 7.28
N GLN A 432 -16.28 -29.80 8.03
CA GLN A 432 -17.61 -30.18 7.51
C GLN A 432 -18.22 -29.12 6.58
N LEU A 433 -17.64 -27.92 6.51
CA LEU A 433 -18.00 -26.91 5.51
C LEU A 433 -17.66 -27.39 4.09
N LEU A 434 -16.60 -28.19 3.91
CA LEU A 434 -16.13 -28.59 2.58
C LEU A 434 -17.18 -29.35 1.76
N PRO A 435 -17.86 -30.40 2.27
CA PRO A 435 -18.98 -31.02 1.57
C PRO A 435 -20.07 -30.01 1.14
N GLN A 436 -20.39 -29.04 2.00
CA GLN A 436 -21.42 -28.03 1.70
C GLN A 436 -21.01 -27.11 0.56
N LEU A 437 -19.74 -26.69 0.50
CA LEU A 437 -19.22 -25.93 -0.64
C LEU A 437 -19.34 -26.71 -1.95
N GLY A 438 -19.28 -28.04 -1.90
CA GLY A 438 -19.50 -28.91 -3.05
C GLY A 438 -20.91 -28.78 -3.64
N GLN A 439 -21.90 -28.33 -2.88
CA GLN A 439 -23.26 -28.14 -3.39
C GLN A 439 -23.43 -26.84 -4.19
N MET A 440 -22.42 -25.98 -4.22
CA MET A 440 -22.48 -24.71 -4.95
C MET A 440 -22.48 -24.96 -6.47
N PRO A 441 -23.47 -24.46 -7.22
CA PRO A 441 -23.60 -24.78 -8.65
C PRO A 441 -22.54 -24.11 -9.52
N ARG A 442 -21.93 -23.01 -9.08
CA ARG A 442 -20.98 -22.20 -9.87
C ARG A 442 -19.53 -22.23 -9.38
N LEU A 443 -19.25 -22.94 -8.29
CA LEU A 443 -17.90 -22.97 -7.71
C LEU A 443 -16.94 -23.70 -8.65
N ALA A 444 -16.13 -22.94 -9.40
CA ALA A 444 -15.18 -23.45 -10.36
C ALA A 444 -13.77 -23.62 -9.78
N ARG A 445 -13.39 -22.76 -8.83
CA ARG A 445 -12.04 -22.72 -8.24
C ARG A 445 -12.12 -22.67 -6.72
N LEU A 446 -11.48 -23.62 -6.05
CA LEU A 446 -11.38 -23.65 -4.59
C LEU A 446 -9.92 -23.83 -4.18
N ARG A 447 -9.43 -22.95 -3.31
CA ARG A 447 -8.11 -23.06 -2.68
C ARG A 447 -8.26 -23.18 -1.17
N ILE A 448 -7.59 -24.16 -0.58
CA ILE A 448 -7.71 -24.54 0.82
C ILE A 448 -6.32 -24.53 1.46
N ALA A 449 -6.14 -23.70 2.47
CA ALA A 449 -4.96 -23.65 3.31
C ALA A 449 -5.37 -23.85 4.78
N TYR A 450 -5.42 -25.11 5.21
CA TYR A 450 -5.79 -25.50 6.56
C TYR A 450 -4.55 -25.87 7.36
N THR A 451 -4.39 -25.25 8.53
CA THR A 451 -3.27 -25.53 9.46
C THR A 451 -3.70 -26.20 10.76
N GLY A 452 -4.98 -26.60 10.86
CA GLY A 452 -5.52 -27.29 12.01
C GLY A 452 -5.18 -28.79 12.05
N PRO A 453 -5.47 -29.46 13.18
CA PRO A 453 -5.08 -30.86 13.41
C PRO A 453 -5.95 -31.90 12.68
N SER A 454 -7.12 -31.50 12.18
CA SER A 454 -8.13 -32.40 11.60
C SER A 454 -7.69 -33.01 10.26
N ASP A 455 -8.06 -34.27 10.04
CA ASP A 455 -7.81 -34.98 8.78
C ASP A 455 -8.87 -34.61 7.74
N LEU A 456 -8.43 -34.02 6.62
CA LEU A 456 -9.30 -33.54 5.55
C LEU A 456 -9.64 -34.61 4.51
N SER A 457 -9.18 -35.86 4.69
CA SER A 457 -9.39 -36.94 3.71
C SER A 457 -10.86 -37.18 3.36
N VAL A 458 -11.75 -37.23 4.35
CA VAL A 458 -13.19 -37.48 4.13
C VAL A 458 -13.91 -36.24 3.58
N PRO A 459 -13.76 -35.04 4.19
CA PRO A 459 -14.42 -33.85 3.70
C PRO A 459 -14.04 -33.47 2.26
N LEU A 460 -12.77 -33.63 1.88
CA LEU A 460 -12.31 -33.36 0.52
C LEU A 460 -12.87 -34.37 -0.49
N ALA A 461 -12.94 -35.66 -0.12
CA ALA A 461 -13.53 -36.67 -0.99
C ALA A 461 -15.02 -36.38 -1.25
N LEU A 462 -15.77 -36.02 -0.21
CA LEU A 462 -17.19 -35.65 -0.33
C LEU A 462 -17.37 -34.36 -1.15
N LEU A 463 -16.55 -33.34 -0.93
CA LEU A 463 -16.52 -32.12 -1.75
C LEU A 463 -16.38 -32.47 -3.23
N ILE A 464 -15.37 -33.26 -3.60
CA ILE A 464 -15.09 -33.64 -5.00
C ILE A 464 -16.26 -34.40 -5.63
N GLN A 465 -16.91 -35.29 -4.87
CA GLN A 465 -18.06 -36.07 -5.33
C GLN A 465 -19.32 -35.23 -5.52
N GLN A 466 -19.56 -34.27 -4.63
CA GLN A 466 -20.78 -33.46 -4.64
C GLN A 466 -20.71 -32.28 -5.62
N SER A 467 -19.49 -31.86 -6.02
CA SER A 467 -19.24 -30.69 -6.86
C SER A 467 -19.69 -30.83 -8.32
N PRO A 468 -20.71 -30.08 -8.78
CA PRO A 468 -21.19 -30.14 -10.16
C PRO A 468 -20.34 -29.34 -11.15
N SER A 469 -19.51 -28.41 -10.68
CA SER A 469 -18.80 -27.44 -11.53
C SER A 469 -17.35 -27.16 -11.12
N LEU A 470 -16.84 -27.78 -10.06
CA LEU A 470 -15.47 -27.58 -9.57
C LEU A 470 -14.44 -28.08 -10.60
N ARG A 471 -13.65 -27.16 -11.15
CA ARG A 471 -12.59 -27.45 -12.14
C ARG A 471 -11.20 -27.43 -11.54
N HIS A 472 -10.95 -26.56 -10.56
CA HIS A 472 -9.63 -26.41 -9.96
C HIS A 472 -9.70 -26.45 -8.45
N LEU A 473 -8.93 -27.37 -7.85
CA LEU A 473 -8.80 -27.53 -6.42
C LEU A 473 -7.31 -27.43 -6.02
N GLU A 474 -6.97 -26.43 -5.21
CA GLU A 474 -5.62 -26.27 -4.66
C GLU A 474 -5.66 -26.54 -3.15
N VAL A 475 -4.92 -27.55 -2.70
CA VAL A 475 -4.79 -27.87 -1.27
C VAL A 475 -3.36 -27.58 -0.85
N SER A 476 -3.21 -26.67 0.11
CA SER A 476 -1.90 -26.20 0.57
C SER A 476 -1.08 -27.33 1.21
N ALA A 477 0.23 -27.15 1.21
CA ALA A 477 1.18 -28.10 1.77
C ALA A 477 0.97 -28.46 3.25
N GLY A 478 0.35 -27.57 4.04
CA GLY A 478 0.14 -27.76 5.48
C GLY A 478 -1.07 -28.65 5.84
N CYS A 479 -1.92 -29.00 4.87
CA CYS A 479 -3.16 -29.75 5.12
C CYS A 479 -2.89 -31.23 5.44
N CYS A 480 -3.49 -31.75 6.52
CA CYS A 480 -3.40 -33.17 6.89
C CYS A 480 -4.37 -34.01 6.03
N VAL A 481 -3.81 -34.89 5.18
CA VAL A 481 -4.57 -35.86 4.37
C VAL A 481 -3.97 -37.25 4.59
N LYS A 482 -4.53 -38.01 5.55
CA LYS A 482 -3.99 -39.33 5.91
C LYS A 482 -4.40 -40.43 4.92
N ASN A 483 -5.65 -40.42 4.46
CA ASN A 483 -6.19 -41.44 3.56
C ASN A 483 -6.31 -40.89 2.13
N GLN A 484 -5.25 -41.08 1.36
CA GLN A 484 -5.13 -40.58 -0.01
C GLN A 484 -5.96 -41.39 -1.01
N ASP A 485 -6.23 -42.68 -0.74
CA ASP A 485 -7.00 -43.54 -1.63
C ASP A 485 -8.45 -43.06 -1.76
N ARG A 486 -9.06 -42.60 -0.66
CA ARG A 486 -10.41 -42.02 -0.69
C ARG A 486 -10.54 -40.82 -1.62
N LEU A 487 -9.50 -39.99 -1.72
CA LEU A 487 -9.49 -38.88 -2.68
C LEU A 487 -9.45 -39.39 -4.13
N VAL A 488 -8.68 -40.43 -4.39
CA VAL A 488 -8.61 -41.03 -5.72
C VAL A 488 -9.94 -41.68 -6.10
N ASP A 489 -10.58 -42.38 -5.17
CA ASP A 489 -11.89 -43.00 -5.38
C ASP A 489 -12.97 -41.93 -5.66
N ALA A 490 -12.90 -40.77 -5.00
CA ALA A 490 -13.77 -39.63 -5.30
C ALA A 490 -13.59 -39.09 -6.74
N LEU A 491 -12.37 -39.09 -7.27
CA LEU A 491 -12.08 -38.67 -8.66
C LEU A 491 -12.54 -39.70 -9.70
N GLN A 492 -12.74 -40.96 -9.31
CA GLN A 492 -13.38 -41.93 -10.19
C GLN A 492 -14.83 -41.57 -10.48
N THR A 493 -15.52 -40.95 -9.51
CA THR A 493 -16.91 -40.50 -9.69
C THR A 493 -17.02 -39.07 -10.23
N SER A 494 -16.05 -38.21 -9.95
CA SER A 494 -16.07 -36.80 -10.39
C SER A 494 -15.55 -36.65 -11.82
N VAL A 495 -16.35 -36.00 -12.67
CA VAL A 495 -16.04 -35.77 -14.09
C VAL A 495 -15.72 -34.31 -14.42
N THR A 496 -15.63 -33.45 -13.40
CA THR A 496 -15.56 -31.99 -13.54
C THR A 496 -14.19 -31.43 -13.15
N LEU A 497 -13.47 -32.09 -12.24
CA LEU A 497 -12.19 -31.59 -11.74
C LEU A 497 -11.06 -31.79 -12.77
N GLU A 498 -10.56 -30.69 -13.31
CA GLU A 498 -9.51 -30.62 -14.36
C GLU A 498 -8.10 -30.43 -13.79
N LYS A 499 -7.99 -29.83 -12.59
CA LYS A 499 -6.69 -29.55 -11.95
C LYS A 499 -6.75 -29.74 -10.45
N TYR A 500 -5.79 -30.48 -9.92
CA TYR A 500 -5.58 -30.64 -8.48
C TYR A 500 -4.14 -30.29 -8.12
N THR A 501 -3.95 -29.38 -7.16
CA THR A 501 -2.61 -29.03 -6.64
C THR A 501 -2.46 -29.62 -5.24
N TYR A 502 -1.38 -30.39 -5.05
CA TYR A 502 -1.21 -31.30 -3.92
C TYR A 502 -0.71 -30.64 -2.63
N ALA A 503 -1.14 -31.18 -1.49
CA ALA A 503 -0.48 -30.98 -0.20
C ALA A 503 0.87 -31.74 -0.13
N ASN A 504 1.79 -31.32 0.75
CA ASN A 504 3.05 -32.01 0.98
C ASN A 504 2.77 -33.38 1.66
N GLY A 505 3.58 -34.39 1.35
CA GLY A 505 3.42 -35.74 1.92
C GLY A 505 2.53 -36.70 1.12
N MET A 506 1.97 -36.26 -0.01
CA MET A 506 1.24 -37.17 -0.90
C MET A 506 2.21 -38.15 -1.60
N ASN A 507 1.88 -39.44 -1.58
CA ASN A 507 2.73 -40.48 -2.13
C ASN A 507 2.78 -40.39 -3.68
N ARG A 508 3.79 -40.99 -4.30
CA ARG A 508 4.01 -40.88 -5.76
C ARG A 508 2.87 -41.53 -6.56
N GLU A 509 2.28 -42.61 -6.05
CA GLU A 509 1.22 -43.36 -6.72
C GLU A 509 -0.10 -42.58 -6.77
N SER A 510 -0.56 -42.08 -5.63
CA SER A 510 -1.75 -41.23 -5.52
C SER A 510 -1.60 -39.96 -6.36
N LYS A 511 -0.41 -39.34 -6.39
CA LYS A 511 -0.13 -38.21 -7.30
C LYS A 511 -0.36 -38.59 -8.76
N ALA A 512 0.20 -39.71 -9.21
CA ALA A 512 0.04 -40.20 -10.58
C ALA A 512 -1.43 -40.53 -10.90
N ARG A 513 -2.15 -41.19 -9.99
CA ARG A 513 -3.58 -41.51 -10.17
C ARG A 513 -4.46 -40.26 -10.22
N ILE A 514 -4.18 -39.25 -9.39
CA ILE A 514 -4.89 -37.96 -9.43
C ILE A 514 -4.60 -37.23 -10.75
N ALA A 515 -3.34 -37.19 -11.19
CA ALA A 515 -2.94 -36.59 -12.46
C ALA A 515 -3.66 -37.28 -13.64
N TYR A 516 -3.76 -38.60 -13.60
CA TYR A 516 -4.50 -39.39 -14.58
C TYR A 516 -5.97 -38.97 -14.68
N TYR A 517 -6.73 -38.97 -13.57
CA TYR A 517 -8.15 -38.62 -13.61
C TYR A 517 -8.41 -37.15 -13.94
N THR A 518 -7.56 -36.23 -13.45
CA THR A 518 -7.68 -34.79 -13.75
C THR A 518 -7.38 -34.48 -15.21
N ASN A 519 -6.36 -35.13 -15.80
CA ASN A 519 -6.09 -35.03 -17.23
C ASN A 519 -7.23 -35.62 -18.07
N LEU A 520 -7.78 -36.78 -17.69
CA LEU A 520 -8.94 -37.35 -18.38
C LEU A 520 -10.14 -36.38 -18.37
N ASN A 521 -10.43 -35.75 -17.24
CA ASN A 521 -11.47 -34.72 -17.14
C ASN A 521 -11.16 -33.51 -18.04
N LYS A 522 -9.92 -33.01 -18.03
CA LYS A 522 -9.45 -31.88 -18.87
C LYS A 522 -9.67 -32.15 -20.37
N TYR A 523 -9.33 -33.35 -20.84
CA TYR A 523 -9.45 -33.73 -22.26
C TYR A 523 -10.80 -34.36 -22.61
N GLY A 524 -11.83 -34.20 -21.77
CA GLY A 524 -13.20 -34.46 -22.19
C GLY A 524 -13.78 -35.82 -21.81
N ARG A 525 -13.33 -36.46 -20.72
CA ARG A 525 -13.97 -37.66 -20.12
C ARG A 525 -15.50 -37.55 -20.03
N LYS A 526 -16.02 -36.38 -19.65
CA LYS A 526 -17.49 -36.13 -19.58
C LYS A 526 -18.15 -36.24 -20.96
N GLN A 527 -17.54 -35.68 -22.00
CA GLN A 527 -18.03 -35.74 -23.38
C GLN A 527 -17.89 -37.15 -23.95
N ALA A 528 -16.75 -37.80 -23.69
CA ALA A 528 -16.47 -39.16 -24.12
C ALA A 528 -17.43 -40.19 -23.49
N SER A 529 -18.02 -39.92 -22.33
CA SER A 529 -19.05 -40.76 -21.70
C SER A 529 -20.49 -40.50 -22.19
N ALA A 530 -20.71 -39.50 -23.04
CA ALA A 530 -22.05 -39.16 -23.52
C ALA A 530 -22.53 -40.13 -24.61
N SER A 531 -23.83 -40.46 -24.61
CA SER A 531 -24.43 -41.44 -25.52
C SER A 531 -24.44 -41.03 -27.01
N ASN A 532 -24.34 -39.72 -27.29
CA ASN A 532 -24.46 -39.15 -28.64
C ASN A 532 -23.12 -38.67 -29.22
N PHE A 533 -22.00 -39.19 -28.72
CA PHE A 533 -20.67 -38.73 -29.11
C PHE A 533 -20.22 -39.37 -30.42
N SER A 534 -19.90 -38.57 -31.44
CA SER A 534 -19.54 -39.09 -32.76
C SER A 534 -18.07 -39.57 -32.82
N LYS A 535 -17.75 -40.46 -33.77
CA LYS A 535 -16.36 -40.88 -34.02
C LYS A 535 -15.45 -39.70 -34.37
N LEU A 536 -15.95 -38.73 -35.15
CA LEU A 536 -15.19 -37.55 -35.55
C LEU A 536 -14.87 -36.65 -34.35
N ASP A 537 -15.84 -36.43 -33.46
CA ASP A 537 -15.63 -35.66 -32.24
C ASP A 537 -14.62 -36.35 -31.31
N PHE A 538 -14.61 -37.69 -31.30
CA PHE A 538 -13.64 -38.49 -30.54
C PHE A 538 -12.22 -38.39 -31.10
N VAL A 539 -12.04 -38.45 -32.41
CA VAL A 539 -10.72 -38.24 -33.04
C VAL A 539 -10.21 -36.82 -32.77
N ASN A 540 -11.07 -35.81 -32.89
CA ASN A 540 -10.72 -34.41 -32.58
C ASN A 540 -10.30 -34.24 -31.11
N MET A 541 -10.96 -34.94 -30.18
CA MET A 541 -10.61 -34.94 -28.75
C MET A 541 -9.23 -35.54 -28.49
N LEU A 542 -8.89 -36.67 -29.11
CA LEU A 542 -7.56 -37.28 -28.98
C LEU A 542 -6.47 -36.39 -29.60
N GLY A 543 -6.76 -35.74 -30.72
CA GLY A 543 -5.89 -34.76 -31.37
C GLY A 543 -5.61 -33.55 -30.48
N ALA A 544 -6.64 -33.00 -29.82
CA ALA A 544 -6.48 -31.88 -28.90
C ALA A 544 -5.54 -32.19 -27.73
N ALA A 545 -5.54 -33.44 -27.22
CA ALA A 545 -4.59 -33.86 -26.19
C ALA A 545 -3.15 -33.97 -26.72
N ALA A 546 -2.96 -34.39 -27.97
CA ALA A 546 -1.64 -34.54 -28.59
C ALA A 546 -1.01 -33.19 -29.00
N GLU A 547 -1.83 -32.17 -29.28
CA GLU A 547 -1.37 -30.83 -29.64
C GLU A 547 -0.99 -29.96 -28.43
N ASP A 548 -1.35 -30.36 -27.20
CA ASP A 548 -1.08 -29.59 -25.98
C ASP A 548 0.44 -29.52 -25.66
N GLU A 549 0.99 -28.31 -25.69
CA GLU A 549 2.39 -27.99 -25.37
C GLU A 549 2.84 -28.51 -23.99
N ASP A 550 1.93 -28.60 -23.01
CA ASP A 550 2.25 -29.12 -21.67
C ASP A 550 2.54 -30.63 -21.66
N LEU A 551 2.05 -31.37 -22.67
CA LEU A 551 2.24 -32.82 -22.82
C LEU A 551 3.32 -33.19 -23.85
N LYS A 552 3.79 -32.24 -24.67
CA LYS A 552 4.87 -32.44 -25.66
C LYS A 552 6.23 -32.86 -25.09
N PRO A 553 6.67 -32.42 -23.89
CA PRO A 553 7.96 -32.85 -23.36
C PRO A 553 8.05 -34.36 -23.23
N PHE A 554 9.20 -34.94 -23.60
CA PHE A 554 9.40 -36.40 -23.66
C PHE A 554 8.97 -37.14 -22.38
N TRP A 555 9.23 -36.56 -21.21
CA TRP A 555 8.88 -37.16 -19.91
C TRP A 555 7.37 -37.17 -19.60
N ARG A 556 6.52 -36.50 -20.40
CA ARG A 556 5.06 -36.50 -20.27
C ARG A 556 4.34 -37.35 -21.32
N GLN A 557 5.07 -38.01 -22.22
CA GLN A 557 4.48 -38.90 -23.23
C GLN A 557 3.70 -40.07 -22.61
N ILE A 558 4.09 -40.52 -21.41
CA ILE A 558 3.32 -41.54 -20.68
C ILE A 558 1.96 -41.02 -20.21
N ASP A 559 1.85 -39.72 -19.89
CA ASP A 559 0.58 -39.10 -19.52
C ASP A 559 -0.33 -39.03 -20.75
N LEU A 560 0.21 -38.66 -21.91
CA LEU A 560 -0.50 -38.65 -23.19
C LEU A 560 -1.06 -40.05 -23.53
N PHE A 561 -0.21 -41.08 -23.46
CA PHE A 561 -0.64 -42.47 -23.66
C PHE A 561 -1.77 -42.86 -22.71
N ASN A 562 -1.62 -42.55 -21.42
CA ASN A 562 -2.64 -42.86 -20.41
C ASN A 562 -3.96 -42.13 -20.69
N ILE A 563 -3.92 -40.87 -21.15
CA ILE A 563 -5.11 -40.12 -21.54
C ILE A 563 -5.83 -40.80 -22.70
N HIS A 564 -5.10 -41.09 -23.79
CA HIS A 564 -5.68 -41.74 -24.97
C HIS A 564 -6.28 -43.10 -24.61
N PHE A 565 -5.53 -43.96 -23.91
CA PHE A 565 -6.00 -45.27 -23.49
C PHE A 565 -7.22 -45.17 -22.55
N GLY A 566 -7.19 -44.23 -21.60
CA GLY A 566 -8.29 -44.00 -20.67
C GLY A 566 -9.57 -43.57 -21.40
N LEU A 567 -9.49 -42.63 -22.35
CA LEU A 567 -10.62 -42.24 -23.19
C LEU A 567 -11.12 -43.40 -24.06
N LEU A 568 -10.20 -44.18 -24.64
CA LEU A 568 -10.45 -45.43 -25.37
C LEU A 568 -10.96 -46.59 -24.50
N SER A 569 -11.12 -46.41 -23.19
CA SER A 569 -11.75 -47.42 -22.34
C SER A 569 -13.20 -47.09 -22.01
N LEU A 570 -13.60 -45.82 -22.17
CA LEU A 570 -14.91 -45.32 -21.76
C LEU A 570 -16.05 -45.71 -22.71
N ASN A 571 -15.75 -45.84 -24.01
CA ASN A 571 -16.77 -46.13 -25.03
C ASN A 571 -16.29 -47.14 -26.10
N PRO A 572 -16.05 -48.41 -25.71
CA PRO A 572 -15.45 -49.42 -26.59
C PRO A 572 -16.15 -49.58 -27.95
N SER A 573 -17.46 -49.31 -28.02
CA SER A 573 -18.26 -49.38 -29.24
C SER A 573 -17.85 -48.41 -30.35
N LEU A 574 -17.13 -47.32 -30.03
CA LEU A 574 -16.70 -46.33 -31.03
C LEU A 574 -15.51 -46.80 -31.88
N TRP A 575 -14.70 -47.74 -31.38
CA TRP A 575 -13.51 -48.28 -32.07
C TRP A 575 -13.48 -49.81 -32.16
N ILE A 576 -14.26 -50.53 -31.34
CA ILE A 576 -14.50 -51.96 -31.52
C ILE A 576 -15.64 -52.10 -32.52
N GLY A 577 -15.28 -52.32 -33.78
CA GLY A 577 -16.23 -52.47 -34.89
C GLY A 577 -17.34 -53.46 -34.57
N GLY A 578 -18.57 -52.96 -34.48
CA GLY A 578 -19.75 -53.77 -34.23
C GLY A 578 -20.81 -53.53 -35.29
N GLN A 579 -20.70 -54.17 -36.45
CA GLN A 579 -21.84 -54.84 -37.06
C GLN A 579 -21.43 -55.92 -38.07
N ARG A 580 -22.18 -57.03 -37.99
CA ARG A 580 -22.15 -58.16 -38.92
C ARG A 580 -22.52 -57.66 -40.33
N GLY A 581 -21.66 -57.92 -41.31
CA GLY A 581 -21.97 -57.80 -42.73
C GLY A 581 -21.20 -56.70 -43.45
N CYS A 582 -20.28 -57.11 -44.33
CA CYS A 582 -19.64 -56.35 -45.41
C CYS A 582 -18.96 -55.01 -45.05
N GLU A 583 -17.63 -55.05 -44.89
CA GLU A 583 -16.63 -54.36 -45.74
C GLU A 583 -15.29 -54.27 -44.97
N ARG A 584 -14.36 -55.17 -45.33
CA ARG A 584 -13.13 -55.43 -44.58
C ARG A 584 -11.94 -54.54 -44.94
N HIS A 585 -12.09 -53.55 -45.82
CA HIS A 585 -10.93 -52.82 -46.37
C HIS A 585 -10.75 -51.37 -45.89
N GLU A 586 -11.76 -50.71 -45.30
CA GLU A 586 -11.59 -49.34 -44.78
C GLU A 586 -11.21 -49.28 -43.29
N HIS A 587 -11.48 -50.33 -42.51
CA HIS A 587 -11.20 -50.36 -41.06
C HIS A 587 -9.72 -50.55 -40.70
N GLU A 588 -8.88 -51.09 -41.59
CA GLU A 588 -7.44 -51.29 -41.30
C GLU A 588 -6.62 -50.00 -41.42
N GLN A 589 -7.08 -49.01 -42.21
CA GLN A 589 -6.41 -47.71 -42.32
C GLN A 589 -6.73 -46.79 -41.13
N GLU A 590 -7.91 -46.86 -40.54
CA GLU A 590 -8.29 -46.03 -39.37
C GLU A 590 -7.63 -46.49 -38.06
N LEU A 591 -7.40 -47.79 -37.89
CA LEU A 591 -6.69 -48.34 -36.73
C LEU A 591 -5.19 -47.98 -36.71
N MET A 592 -4.57 -47.78 -37.88
CA MET A 592 -3.19 -47.30 -38.01
C MET A 592 -3.01 -45.79 -37.73
N ILE A 593 -4.11 -45.03 -37.64
CA ILE A 593 -4.06 -43.60 -37.27
C ILE A 593 -4.15 -43.42 -35.74
N LEU A 594 -4.60 -44.46 -35.02
CA LEU A 594 -4.75 -44.48 -33.55
C LEU A 594 -3.57 -45.11 -32.81
N CYS A 595 -2.77 -45.97 -33.47
CA CYS A 595 -1.48 -46.46 -32.96
C CYS A 595 -0.35 -45.50 -33.32
#